data_AF-A0A2D8VJY3-F1
#
_entry.id   AF-A0A2D8VJY3-F1
#
_cell.length_a   1.000
_cell.length_b   1.000
_cell.length_c   1.000
_cell.angle_alpha   90.00
_cell.angle_beta   90.00
_cell.angle_gamma   90.00
#
_symmetry.space_group_name_H-M   'P 1'
#
loop_
_entity.id
_entity.type
_entity.pdbx_description
1 polymer ?
#
loop_
_entity_poly.entity_id
_entity_poly.type
_entity_poly.pdbx_seq_one_letter_code
_entity_poly.pdbx_strand_id
1 'polypeptide(L)'
;MVLADSCFNLTHDSFDHDLYDVIEEAQNEGIEYFFTPSSSKLDIEKIFYATEKISNLYVGVGIHPHHASEINLQTADEFKGYAKHNKVVAIGEIGLDYFRNFQSPSIQKKCFDLFLEIATD
;
A
#
# COMPACT_ATOMS: atom_id res chain seq x y z
N MET A 1 -24.17 -4.55 10.07
CA MET A 1 -23.45 -3.34 9.61
C MET A 1 -22.12 -3.86 9.11
N VAL A 2 -21.74 -3.56 7.86
CA VAL A 2 -20.45 -3.99 7.32
C VAL A 2 -19.38 -3.03 7.83
N LEU A 3 -18.32 -3.55 8.46
CA LEU A 3 -17.15 -2.79 8.86
C LEU A 3 -15.95 -3.15 7.97
N ALA A 4 -15.12 -2.15 7.66
CA ALA A 4 -13.90 -2.32 6.90
C ALA A 4 -12.78 -1.51 7.58
N ASP A 5 -11.63 -2.13 7.78
CA ASP A 5 -10.41 -1.40 8.11
C ASP A 5 -9.85 -0.77 6.84
N SER A 6 -9.92 0.56 6.76
CA SER A 6 -9.49 1.31 5.59
C SER A 6 -7.99 1.58 5.52
N CYS A 7 -7.20 1.20 6.53
CA CYS A 7 -5.75 1.41 6.53
C CYS A 7 -5.03 0.45 7.49
N PHE A 8 -4.95 -0.82 7.09
CA PHE A 8 -4.26 -1.87 7.81
C PHE A 8 -2.80 -2.00 7.31
N ASN A 9 -1.84 -1.53 8.11
CA ASN A 9 -0.40 -1.59 7.80
C ASN A 9 0.17 -3.00 8.08
N LEU A 10 -0.31 -4.00 7.35
CA LEU A 10 -0.03 -5.43 7.64
C LEU A 10 1.44 -5.82 7.53
N THR A 11 2.26 -5.04 6.82
CA THR A 11 3.70 -5.30 6.66
C THR A 11 4.54 -4.79 7.83
N HIS A 12 3.93 -4.14 8.82
CA HIS A 12 4.63 -3.66 10.00
C HIS A 12 5.12 -4.82 10.87
N ASP A 13 6.36 -4.75 11.34
CA ASP A 13 7.05 -5.81 12.10
C ASP A 13 6.29 -6.27 13.37
N SER A 14 5.37 -5.44 13.88
CA SER A 14 4.49 -5.83 15.00
C SER A 14 3.62 -7.04 14.72
N PHE A 15 3.38 -7.38 13.45
CA PHE A 15 2.57 -8.52 13.02
C PHE A 15 3.38 -9.77 12.65
N ASP A 16 4.72 -9.73 12.82
CA ASP A 16 5.61 -10.82 12.39
C ASP A 16 5.31 -12.18 13.05
N HIS A 17 4.61 -12.18 14.19
CA HIS A 17 4.36 -13.39 14.97
C HIS A 17 2.90 -13.83 14.99
N ASP A 18 1.95 -12.93 14.72
CA ASP A 18 0.54 -13.11 15.04
C ASP A 18 -0.42 -12.49 14.01
N LEU A 19 0.05 -12.10 12.81
CA LEU A 19 -0.78 -11.46 11.78
C LEU A 19 -2.14 -12.15 11.56
N TYR A 20 -2.14 -13.48 11.42
CA TYR A 20 -3.37 -14.23 11.14
C TYR A 20 -4.30 -14.31 12.35
N ASP A 21 -3.76 -14.37 13.56
CA ASP A 21 -4.54 -14.36 14.80
C ASP A 21 -5.22 -13.00 14.97
N VAL A 22 -4.49 -11.90 14.72
CA VAL A 22 -5.05 -10.53 14.74
C VAL A 22 -6.17 -10.35 13.72
N ILE A 23 -6.02 -10.90 12.51
CA ILE A 23 -7.05 -10.84 11.47
C ILE A 23 -8.29 -11.64 11.89
N GLU A 24 -8.10 -12.83 12.46
CA GLU A 24 -9.21 -13.66 12.94
C GLU A 24 -9.97 -12.96 14.08
N GLU A 25 -9.26 -12.36 15.04
CA GLU A 25 -9.87 -11.56 16.11
C GLU A 25 -10.64 -10.37 15.55
N ALA A 26 -10.07 -9.62 14.60
CA ALA A 26 -10.73 -8.49 13.94
C ALA A 26 -12.01 -8.92 13.21
N GLN A 27 -11.99 -10.08 12.54
CA GLN A 27 -13.16 -10.66 11.88
C GLN A 27 -14.24 -11.08 12.88
N ASN A 28 -13.86 -11.63 14.04
CA ASN A 28 -14.78 -12.00 15.11
C ASN A 28 -15.47 -10.77 15.74
N GLU A 29 -14.81 -9.62 15.73
CA GLU A 29 -15.39 -8.31 16.12
C GLU A 29 -16.20 -7.64 14.99
N GLY A 30 -16.32 -8.31 13.83
CA GLY A 30 -17.18 -7.89 12.72
C GLY A 30 -16.50 -7.04 11.64
N ILE A 31 -15.16 -6.96 11.61
CA ILE A 31 -14.42 -6.35 10.51
C ILE A 31 -14.41 -7.33 9.33
N GLU A 32 -15.19 -7.02 8.30
CA GLU A 32 -15.40 -7.92 7.15
C GLU A 32 -14.37 -7.72 6.04
N TYR A 33 -13.73 -6.54 5.96
CA TYR A 33 -12.79 -6.19 4.89
C TYR A 33 -11.57 -5.45 5.42
N PHE A 34 -10.43 -5.67 4.76
CA PHE A 34 -9.18 -4.98 5.07
C PHE A 34 -8.66 -4.30 3.82
N PHE A 35 -8.16 -3.08 3.98
CA PHE A 35 -7.42 -2.37 2.95
C PHE A 35 -6.01 -2.09 3.45
N THR A 36 -5.00 -2.39 2.63
CA THR A 36 -3.59 -2.13 2.95
C THR A 36 -2.92 -1.29 1.87
N PRO A 37 -2.36 -0.12 2.21
CA PRO A 37 -1.54 0.63 1.27
C PRO A 37 -0.11 0.08 1.24
N SER A 38 0.51 -0.01 0.05
CA SER A 38 1.96 -0.13 -0.02
C SER A 38 2.61 1.21 0.25
N SER A 39 3.76 1.20 0.95
CA SER A 39 4.54 2.42 1.23
C SER A 39 5.87 2.47 0.46
N SER A 40 6.37 1.30 0.05
CA SER A 40 7.64 1.12 -0.66
C SER A 40 7.55 -0.01 -1.68
N LYS A 41 8.59 -0.16 -2.52
CA LYS A 41 8.73 -1.31 -3.41
C LYS A 41 8.84 -2.63 -2.65
N LEU A 42 9.45 -2.65 -1.47
CA LEU A 42 9.61 -3.90 -0.71
C LEU A 42 8.29 -4.36 -0.08
N ASP A 43 7.42 -3.43 0.28
CA ASP A 43 6.12 -3.76 0.90
C ASP A 43 5.19 -4.49 -0.06
N ILE A 44 5.17 -4.08 -1.33
CA ILE A 44 4.16 -4.54 -2.27
C ILE A 44 4.22 -6.05 -2.53
N GLU A 45 5.42 -6.64 -2.54
CA GLU A 45 5.60 -8.08 -2.70
C GLU A 45 5.04 -8.86 -1.50
N LYS A 46 5.31 -8.39 -0.28
CA LYS A 46 4.76 -8.97 0.96
C LYS A 46 3.24 -8.87 0.99
N ILE A 47 2.69 -7.73 0.59
CA ILE A 47 1.25 -7.48 0.51
C ILE A 47 0.60 -8.45 -0.46
N PHE A 48 1.14 -8.62 -1.68
CA PHE A 48 0.54 -9.54 -2.65
C PHE A 48 0.56 -10.98 -2.16
N TYR A 49 1.65 -11.42 -1.53
CA TYR A 49 1.68 -12.74 -0.88
C TYR A 49 0.58 -12.90 0.19
N ALA A 50 0.34 -11.87 1.00
CA ALA A 50 -0.73 -11.88 1.99
C ALA A 50 -2.13 -11.95 1.33
N THR A 51 -2.34 -11.34 0.16
CA THR A 51 -3.62 -11.43 -0.57
C THR A 51 -3.96 -12.84 -1.06
N GLU A 52 -2.98 -13.74 -1.17
CA GLU A 52 -3.21 -15.15 -1.51
C GLU A 52 -3.83 -15.93 -0.34
N LYS A 53 -3.61 -15.46 0.90
CA LYS A 53 -4.09 -16.11 2.14
C LYS A 53 -5.34 -15.43 2.69
N ILE A 54 -5.47 -14.12 2.49
CA ILE A 54 -6.55 -13.30 3.05
C ILE A 54 -7.48 -12.84 1.92
N SER A 55 -8.60 -13.54 1.77
CA SER A 55 -9.51 -13.36 0.63
C SER A 55 -10.22 -12.01 0.61
N ASN A 56 -10.42 -11.38 1.77
CA ASN A 56 -11.08 -10.10 1.98
C ASN A 56 -10.10 -8.92 2.16
N LEU A 57 -8.83 -9.10 1.77
CA LEU A 57 -7.81 -8.07 1.71
C LEU A 57 -7.78 -7.40 0.32
N TYR A 58 -7.78 -6.08 0.31
CA TYR A 58 -7.61 -5.22 -0.87
C TYR A 58 -6.42 -4.29 -0.69
N VAL A 59 -5.86 -3.83 -1.80
CA VAL A 59 -4.55 -3.19 -1.84
C VAL A 59 -4.63 -1.81 -2.45
N GLY A 60 -3.93 -0.85 -1.84
CA GLY A 60 -3.50 0.38 -2.48
C GLY A 60 -2.06 0.21 -2.96
N VAL A 61 -1.78 0.61 -4.21
CA VAL A 61 -0.39 0.59 -4.73
C VAL A 61 0.15 2.01 -4.85
N GLY A 62 1.29 2.26 -4.23
CA GLY A 62 1.90 3.56 -4.13
C GLY A 62 3.28 3.50 -3.47
N ILE A 63 4.01 4.61 -3.57
CA ILE A 63 5.23 4.83 -2.80
C ILE A 63 5.03 6.09 -1.96
N HIS A 64 5.18 5.92 -0.65
CA HIS A 64 5.06 6.99 0.34
C HIS A 64 6.16 8.05 0.12
N PRO A 65 5.91 9.34 0.39
CA PRO A 65 6.91 10.42 0.22
C PRO A 65 8.27 10.17 0.87
N HIS A 66 8.34 9.33 1.92
CA HIS A 66 9.61 8.94 2.56
C HIS A 66 10.50 8.06 1.65
N HIS A 67 9.87 7.30 0.76
CA HIS A 67 10.49 6.36 -0.16
C HIS A 67 10.55 6.89 -1.59
N ALA A 68 10.22 8.17 -1.81
CA ALA A 68 10.07 8.75 -3.15
C ALA A 68 11.31 8.61 -4.08
N SER A 69 12.51 8.40 -3.52
CA SER A 69 13.73 8.11 -4.30
C SER A 69 13.77 6.72 -4.92
N GLU A 70 12.89 5.80 -4.52
CA GLU A 70 12.78 4.47 -5.11
C GLU A 70 12.24 4.54 -6.55
N ILE A 71 11.55 5.63 -6.91
CA ILE A 71 11.02 5.83 -8.26
C ILE A 71 12.14 6.02 -9.29
N ASN A 72 12.11 5.15 -10.28
CA ASN A 72 12.82 5.22 -11.55
C ASN A 72 11.92 4.64 -12.66
N LEU A 73 12.43 4.59 -13.90
CA LEU A 73 11.67 4.08 -15.05
C LEU A 73 11.19 2.63 -14.85
N GLN A 74 12.05 1.76 -14.32
CA GLN A 74 11.70 0.37 -14.09
C GLN A 74 10.61 0.23 -13.04
N THR A 75 10.75 0.91 -11.90
CA THR A 75 9.74 0.83 -10.84
C THR A 75 8.42 1.46 -11.26
N ALA A 76 8.45 2.53 -12.07
CA ALA A 76 7.24 3.11 -12.61
C ALA A 76 6.44 2.09 -13.45
N ASP A 77 7.12 1.33 -14.32
CA ASP A 77 6.51 0.28 -15.13
C ASP A 77 6.00 -0.90 -14.28
N GLU A 78 6.74 -1.29 -13.23
CA GLU A 78 6.31 -2.31 -12.26
C GLU A 78 5.00 -1.89 -11.57
N PHE A 79 4.92 -0.67 -11.04
CA PHE A 79 3.73 -0.17 -10.36
C PHE A 79 2.53 0.01 -11.30
N LYS A 80 2.76 0.38 -12.57
CA LYS A 80 1.72 0.35 -13.61
C LYS A 80 1.19 -1.06 -13.86
N GLY A 81 2.05 -2.08 -13.76
CA GLY A 81 1.66 -3.48 -13.80
C GLY A 81 0.83 -3.87 -12.58
N TYR A 82 1.29 -3.53 -11.38
CA TYR A 82 0.60 -3.82 -10.12
C TYR A 82 -0.78 -3.17 -10.04
N ALA A 83 -0.93 -1.93 -10.54
CA ALA A 83 -2.21 -1.21 -10.57
C ALA A 83 -3.33 -1.97 -11.32
N LYS A 84 -2.98 -2.92 -12.20
CA LYS A 84 -3.95 -3.73 -12.97
C LYS A 84 -4.37 -5.01 -12.25
N HIS A 85 -3.80 -5.32 -11.09
CA HIS A 85 -4.11 -6.53 -10.35
C HIS A 85 -5.52 -6.46 -9.75
N ASN A 86 -6.27 -7.56 -9.75
CA ASN A 86 -7.68 -7.60 -9.33
C ASN A 86 -7.92 -7.25 -7.84
N LYS A 87 -6.90 -7.39 -6.99
CA LYS A 87 -6.92 -6.98 -5.58
C LYS A 87 -6.62 -5.51 -5.36
N VAL A 88 -6.11 -4.81 -6.37
CA VAL A 88 -5.77 -3.40 -6.26
C VAL A 88 -7.00 -2.56 -6.56
N VAL A 89 -7.37 -1.71 -5.60
CA VAL A 89 -8.59 -0.88 -5.66
C VAL A 89 -8.29 0.61 -5.49
N ALA A 90 -7.03 0.97 -5.23
CA ALA A 90 -6.59 2.35 -5.06
C ALA A 90 -5.14 2.53 -5.49
N ILE A 91 -4.77 3.78 -5.80
CA ILE A 91 -3.39 4.23 -5.90
C ILE A 91 -3.05 4.98 -4.61
N GLY A 92 -2.10 4.46 -3.83
CA GLY A 92 -1.77 4.93 -2.50
C GLY A 92 -0.94 3.91 -1.70
N GLU A 93 -0.24 4.31 -0.65
CA GLU A 93 -0.19 5.68 -0.12
C GLU A 93 0.80 6.54 -0.93
N ILE A 94 0.36 7.73 -1.32
CA ILE A 94 1.14 8.69 -2.11
C ILE A 94 0.87 10.10 -1.56
N GLY A 95 1.81 11.01 -1.75
CA GLY A 95 1.62 12.40 -1.33
C GLY A 95 2.91 13.11 -1.00
N LEU A 96 2.82 14.01 -0.04
CA LEU A 96 3.91 14.90 0.38
C LEU A 96 3.99 14.91 1.91
N ASP A 97 5.19 14.68 2.43
CA ASP A 97 5.50 14.84 3.85
C ASP A 97 6.69 15.80 4.00
N TYR A 98 6.34 17.08 4.22
CA TYR A 98 7.31 18.15 4.45
C TYR A 98 7.66 18.33 5.94
N PHE A 99 7.02 17.57 6.83
CA PHE A 99 7.37 17.59 8.24
C PHE A 99 8.56 16.68 8.51
N ARG A 100 8.52 15.43 8.03
CA ARG A 100 9.65 14.49 8.15
C ARG A 100 10.75 14.78 7.15
N ASN A 101 10.37 15.13 5.92
CA ASN A 101 11.27 15.63 4.87
C ASN A 101 12.50 14.72 4.63
N PHE A 102 12.33 13.39 4.68
CA PHE A 102 13.40 12.43 4.38
C PHE A 102 13.84 12.46 2.92
N GLN A 103 12.94 12.86 2.03
CA GLN A 103 13.20 13.11 0.62
C GLN A 103 13.02 14.60 0.33
N SER A 104 13.79 15.14 -0.61
CA SER A 104 13.63 16.54 -1.00
C SER A 104 12.23 16.81 -1.59
N PRO A 105 11.66 18.00 -1.43
CA PRO A 105 10.34 18.32 -1.99
C PRO A 105 10.21 18.08 -3.50
N SER A 106 11.31 18.22 -4.25
CA SER A 106 11.32 17.96 -5.69
C SER A 106 11.23 16.47 -6.03
N ILE A 107 11.86 15.60 -5.24
CA ILE A 107 11.76 14.14 -5.39
C ILE A 107 10.35 13.68 -4.99
N GLN A 108 9.83 14.17 -3.86
CA GLN A 108 8.48 13.82 -3.41
C GLN A 108 7.41 14.21 -4.46
N LYS A 109 7.48 15.43 -5.01
CA LYS A 109 6.55 15.88 -6.05
C LYS A 109 6.61 15.01 -7.31
N LYS A 110 7.81 14.69 -7.80
CA LYS A 110 7.96 13.81 -8.96
C LYS A 110 7.33 12.44 -8.74
N CYS A 111 7.54 11.85 -7.56
CA CYS A 111 6.92 10.58 -7.18
C CYS A 111 5.39 10.71 -7.14
N PHE A 112 4.88 11.75 -6.47
CA PHE A 112 3.45 11.97 -6.35
C PHE A 112 2.78 12.19 -7.71
N ASP A 113 3.34 13.06 -8.56
CA ASP A 113 2.84 13.34 -9.91
C ASP A 113 2.77 12.05 -10.76
N LEU A 114 3.81 11.20 -10.70
CA LEU A 114 3.81 9.92 -11.41
C LEU A 114 2.64 9.02 -10.99
N PHE A 115 2.37 8.90 -9.70
CA PHE A 115 1.26 8.06 -9.24
C PHE A 115 -0.11 8.69 -9.52
N LEU A 116 -0.22 10.01 -9.57
CA LEU A 116 -1.43 10.69 -10.05
C LEU A 116 -1.69 10.36 -11.53
N GLU A 117 -0.65 10.30 -12.37
CA GLU A 117 -0.78 9.84 -13.76
C GLU A 117 -1.29 8.39 -13.81
N ILE A 118 -0.68 7.48 -13.05
CA ILE A 118 -1.09 6.07 -12.96
C ILE A 118 -2.55 5.93 -12.52
N ALA A 119 -3.02 6.79 -11.61
CA ALA A 119 -4.40 6.75 -11.11
C ALA A 119 -5.45 7.16 -12.15
N THR A 120 -5.02 7.82 -13.24
CA THR A 120 -5.89 8.31 -14.32
C THR A 120 -5.76 7.55 -15.64
N ASP A 121 -4.80 6.63 -15.74
CA ASP A 121 -4.59 5.73 -16.89
C ASP A 121 -5.70 4.66 -16.98
#